data_AF-A0A699ZEX5-F1
#
_entry.id   AF-A0A699ZEX5-F1
#
_cell.length_a   1.000
_cell.length_b   1.000
_cell.length_c   1.000
_cell.angle_alpha   90.00
_cell.angle_beta   90.00
_cell.angle_gamma   90.00
#
_symmetry.space_group_name_H-M   'P 1'
#
loop_
_entity.id
_entity.type
_entity.pdbx_description
1 polymer ?
#
loop_
_entity_poly.entity_id
_entity_poly.type
_entity_poly.pdbx_seq_one_letter_code
_entity_poly.pdbx_strand_id
1 'polypeptide(L)'
;MGWEQVGSYLVPLFARALDGQAGPAVIEECCKALQDCIGTLDYTLLKAELVPRLHAACMRTTSGSVRVYTLTLMAKVVGRLDREEANKIIDTAAQVVAVDRSASTLVCTAGLVDALSKQWGAE
;
A
#
# COMPACT_ATOMS: atom_id res chain seq x y z
N MET A 1 17.26 -22.06 6.37
CA MET A 1 17.26 -20.81 5.58
C MET A 1 16.08 -19.99 6.06
N GLY A 2 16.33 -18.87 6.73
CA GLY A 2 15.30 -18.10 7.40
C GLY A 2 14.43 -17.36 6.39
N TRP A 3 13.12 -17.29 6.64
CA TRP A 3 12.16 -16.50 5.86
C TRP A 3 12.58 -15.03 5.66
N GLU A 4 13.43 -14.53 6.55
CA GLU A 4 14.04 -13.20 6.52
C GLU A 4 14.92 -12.96 5.28
N GLN A 5 15.70 -13.97 4.85
CA GLN A 5 16.51 -13.90 3.63
C GLN A 5 15.64 -13.98 2.38
N VAL A 6 14.53 -14.72 2.41
CA VAL A 6 13.59 -14.79 1.29
C VAL A 6 12.92 -13.43 1.08
N GLY A 7 12.53 -12.76 2.18
CA GLY A 7 11.95 -11.41 2.14
C GLY A 7 12.85 -10.38 1.44
N SER A 8 14.16 -10.39 1.73
CA SER A 8 15.10 -9.44 1.13
C SER A 8 15.28 -9.64 -0.39
N TYR A 9 15.13 -10.87 -0.90
CA TYR A 9 15.17 -11.13 -2.35
C TYR A 9 13.84 -10.85 -3.06
N LEU A 10 12.71 -10.99 -2.36
CA LEU A 10 11.39 -10.77 -2.95
C LEU A 10 10.98 -9.30 -2.98
N VAL A 11 11.39 -8.49 -1.99
CA VAL A 11 11.04 -7.05 -1.94
C VAL A 11 11.45 -6.30 -3.20
N PRO A 12 12.68 -6.46 -3.75
CA PRO A 12 13.05 -5.82 -5.01
C PRO A 12 12.17 -6.23 -6.19
N LEU A 13 11.70 -7.48 -6.23
CA LEU A 13 10.79 -7.97 -7.28
C LEU A 13 9.40 -7.34 -7.15
N PHE A 14 8.87 -7.26 -5.93
CA PHE A 14 7.60 -6.58 -5.66
C PHE A 14 7.67 -5.09 -5.98
N ALA A 15 8.73 -4.42 -5.53
CA ALA A 15 9.01 -3.03 -5.85
C ALA A 15 9.02 -2.82 -7.38
N ARG A 16 9.73 -3.68 -8.11
CA ARG A 16 9.80 -3.59 -9.57
C ARG A 16 8.46 -3.78 -10.26
N ALA A 17 7.61 -4.67 -9.74
CA ALA A 17 6.27 -4.91 -10.27
C ALA A 17 5.35 -3.70 -10.02
N LEU A 18 5.43 -3.09 -8.82
CA LEU A 18 4.64 -1.91 -8.45
C LEU A 18 5.00 -0.65 -9.28
N ASP A 19 6.22 -0.55 -9.82
CA ASP A 19 6.61 0.55 -10.71
C ASP A 19 5.75 0.62 -11.99
N GLY A 20 5.02 -0.45 -12.31
CA GLY A 20 3.92 -0.43 -13.28
C GLY A 20 4.34 -0.55 -14.74
N GLN A 21 5.58 -0.94 -15.03
CA GLN A 21 6.04 -1.16 -16.40
C GLN A 21 5.37 -2.37 -17.08
N ALA A 22 4.84 -3.31 -16.31
CA ALA A 22 4.26 -4.56 -16.81
C ALA A 22 2.72 -4.54 -16.92
N GLY A 23 2.08 -3.39 -16.66
CA GLY A 23 0.63 -3.21 -16.75
C GLY A 23 -0.17 -3.59 -15.49
N PRO A 24 -1.48 -3.30 -15.46
CA PRO A 24 -2.31 -3.41 -14.24
C PRO A 24 -2.41 -4.82 -13.67
N ALA A 25 -2.53 -5.84 -14.52
CA ALA A 25 -2.67 -7.24 -14.08
C ALA A 25 -1.47 -7.72 -13.25
N VAL A 26 -0.25 -7.28 -13.59
CA VAL A 26 0.96 -7.62 -12.85
C VAL A 26 0.99 -6.91 -11.49
N ILE A 27 0.55 -5.65 -11.44
CA ILE A 27 0.43 -4.90 -10.19
C ILE A 27 -0.59 -5.59 -9.27
N GLU A 28 -1.75 -5.99 -9.80
CA GLU A 28 -2.79 -6.68 -9.03
C GLU A 28 -2.26 -7.98 -8.42
N GLU A 29 -1.57 -8.81 -9.21
CA GLU A 29 -1.03 -10.07 -8.71
C GLU A 29 0.10 -9.86 -7.69
N CYS A 30 0.96 -8.86 -7.94
CA CYS A 30 1.95 -8.42 -6.97
C CYS A 30 1.30 -7.99 -5.65
N CYS A 31 0.22 -7.21 -5.71
CA CYS A 31 -0.48 -6.77 -4.51
C CYS A 31 -1.13 -7.93 -3.75
N LYS A 32 -1.73 -8.91 -4.44
CA LYS A 32 -2.25 -10.12 -3.79
C LYS A 32 -1.16 -10.88 -3.07
N ALA A 33 -0.02 -11.13 -3.73
CA ALA A 33 1.12 -11.80 -3.10
C ALA A 33 1.67 -11.02 -1.89
N LEU A 34 1.71 -9.68 -1.97
CA LEU A 34 2.11 -8.83 -0.86
C LEU A 34 1.16 -8.90 0.33
N GLN A 35 -0.14 -9.17 0.13
CA GLN A 35 -1.08 -9.23 1.26
C GLN A 35 -0.65 -10.25 2.30
N ASP A 36 -0.02 -11.36 1.92
CA ASP A 36 0.35 -12.40 2.88
C ASP A 36 1.59 -12.04 3.71
N CYS A 37 2.53 -11.26 3.14
CA CYS A 37 3.84 -11.03 3.76
C CYS A 37 4.13 -9.57 4.15
N ILE A 38 3.39 -8.57 3.65
CA ILE A 38 3.72 -7.15 3.88
C ILE A 38 3.73 -6.77 5.37
N GLY A 39 2.93 -7.47 6.18
CA GLY A 39 2.86 -7.27 7.63
C GLY A 39 4.07 -7.78 8.41
N THR A 40 4.96 -8.58 7.80
CA THR A 40 6.17 -9.11 8.44
C THR A 40 7.45 -8.42 8.00
N LEU A 41 7.40 -7.61 6.95
CA LEU A 41 8.56 -6.88 6.42
C LEU A 41 9.06 -5.83 7.40
N ASP A 42 10.37 -5.59 7.45
CA ASP A 42 10.93 -4.58 8.35
C ASP A 42 10.50 -3.15 7.97
N TYR A 43 10.58 -2.23 8.93
CA TYR A 43 10.18 -0.83 8.75
C TYR A 43 10.99 -0.13 7.65
N THR A 44 12.29 -0.40 7.56
CA THR A 44 13.20 0.25 6.61
C THR A 44 12.81 -0.10 5.17
N LEU A 45 12.55 -1.38 4.88
CA LEU A 45 12.10 -1.88 3.59
C LEU A 45 10.71 -1.37 3.25
N LEU A 46 9.79 -1.33 4.22
CA LEU A 46 8.46 -0.74 3.99
C LEU A 46 8.58 0.73 3.57
N LYS A 47 9.27 1.53 4.36
CA LYS A 47 9.39 2.98 4.15
C LYS A 47 10.18 3.33 2.89
N ALA A 48 11.29 2.65 2.64
CA ALA A 48 12.16 2.97 1.52
C ALA A 48 11.66 2.40 0.19
N GLU A 49 11.15 1.16 0.19
CA GLU A 49 10.87 0.45 -1.06
C GLU A 49 9.38 0.38 -1.39
N LEU A 50 8.55 -0.08 -0.46
CA LEU A 50 7.17 -0.45 -0.80
C LEU A 50 6.19 0.71 -0.71
N VAL A 51 6.20 1.48 0.37
CA VAL A 51 5.24 2.57 0.59
C VAL A 51 5.27 3.59 -0.56
N PRO A 52 6.43 4.14 -1.00
CA PRO A 52 6.48 5.08 -2.11
C PRO A 52 5.90 4.52 -3.41
N ARG A 53 6.08 3.22 -3.65
CA ARG A 53 5.60 2.55 -4.86
C ARG A 53 4.12 2.22 -4.79
N LEU A 54 3.59 1.90 -3.60
CA LEU A 54 2.15 1.79 -3.38
C LEU A 54 1.46 3.13 -3.64
N HIS A 55 2.04 4.25 -3.19
CA HIS A 55 1.55 5.60 -3.52
C HIS A 55 1.50 5.82 -5.02
N ALA A 56 2.63 5.60 -5.69
CA ALA A 56 2.72 5.79 -7.14
C ALA A 56 1.75 4.89 -7.91
N ALA A 57 1.63 3.62 -7.55
CA ALA A 57 0.72 2.67 -8.18
C ALA A 57 -0.75 3.06 -7.98
N CYS A 58 -1.12 3.49 -6.76
CA CYS A 58 -2.48 3.93 -6.44
C CYS A 58 -2.88 5.18 -7.23
N MET A 59 -1.96 6.13 -7.37
CA MET A 59 -2.21 7.42 -8.03
C MET A 59 -2.17 7.34 -9.57
N ARG A 60 -1.29 6.50 -10.14
CA ARG A 60 -1.10 6.40 -11.60
C ARG A 60 -2.08 5.45 -12.30
N THR A 61 -2.67 4.52 -11.55
CA THR A 61 -3.51 3.47 -12.15
C THR A 61 -4.86 4.01 -12.61
N THR A 62 -5.36 3.44 -13.71
CA THR A 62 -6.77 3.55 -14.13
C THR A 62 -7.59 2.32 -13.71
N SER A 63 -6.94 1.24 -13.23
CA SER A 63 -7.61 0.05 -12.69
C SER A 63 -8.13 0.32 -11.28
N GLY A 64 -9.45 0.23 -11.10
CA GLY A 64 -10.08 0.30 -9.78
C GLY A 64 -9.60 -0.80 -8.83
N SER A 65 -9.30 -2.00 -9.36
CA SER A 65 -8.77 -3.11 -8.56
C SER A 65 -7.39 -2.79 -7.98
N VAL A 66 -6.47 -2.23 -8.79
CA VAL A 66 -5.14 -1.80 -8.31
C VAL A 66 -5.28 -0.77 -7.19
N ARG A 67 -6.18 0.20 -7.36
CA ARG A 67 -6.44 1.24 -6.35
C ARG A 67 -6.95 0.63 -5.04
N VAL A 68 -7.91 -0.27 -5.11
CA VAL A 68 -8.43 -1.02 -3.95
C VAL A 68 -7.33 -1.81 -3.25
N TYR A 69 -6.52 -2.55 -4.00
CA TYR A 69 -5.43 -3.35 -3.43
C TYR A 69 -4.36 -2.50 -2.76
N THR A 70 -3.93 -1.41 -3.40
CA THR A 70 -2.90 -0.52 -2.85
C THR A 70 -3.37 0.17 -1.57
N LEU A 71 -4.61 0.67 -1.53
CA LEU A 71 -5.21 1.24 -0.31
C LEU A 71 -5.30 0.20 0.82
N THR A 72 -5.67 -1.04 0.49
CA THR A 72 -5.75 -2.14 1.46
C THR A 72 -4.37 -2.49 2.04
N LEU A 73 -3.34 -2.54 1.20
CA LEU A 73 -1.96 -2.77 1.65
C LEU A 73 -1.44 -1.63 2.52
N MET A 74 -1.73 -0.37 2.15
CA MET A 74 -1.41 0.80 2.98
C MET A 74 -2.06 0.70 4.37
N ALA A 75 -3.35 0.36 4.44
CA ALA A 75 -4.04 0.16 5.71
C ALA A 75 -3.39 -0.91 6.59
N LYS A 76 -2.84 -1.98 5.98
CA LYS A 76 -2.16 -3.06 6.70
C LYS A 76 -0.82 -2.65 7.31
N VAL A 77 -0.13 -1.66 6.72
CA VAL A 77 1.20 -1.24 7.17
C VAL A 77 1.21 0.07 7.94
N VAL A 78 0.15 0.87 7.85
CA VAL A 78 0.13 2.23 8.39
C VAL A 78 0.40 2.31 9.90
N GLY A 79 -0.04 1.32 10.66
CA GLY A 79 0.23 1.22 12.10
C GLY A 79 1.71 0.93 12.45
N ARG A 80 2.52 0.57 11.45
CA ARG A 80 3.95 0.24 11.59
C ARG A 80 4.86 1.36 11.09
N LEU A 81 4.28 2.41 10.52
CA LEU A 81 5.01 3.56 10.00
C LEU A 81 5.07 4.67 11.06
N ASP A 82 5.99 5.61 10.88
CA ASP A 82 6.00 6.84 11.67
C ASP A 82 4.86 7.77 11.22
N ARG A 83 4.54 8.76 12.07
CA ARG A 83 3.41 9.68 11.84
C ARG A 83 3.55 10.48 10.53
N GLU A 84 4.75 10.81 10.10
CA GLU A 84 4.98 11.56 8.86
C GLU A 84 4.55 10.72 7.65
N GLU A 85 4.99 9.47 7.60
CA GLU A 85 4.61 8.54 6.52
C GLU A 85 3.12 8.17 6.58
N ALA A 86 2.56 8.04 7.78
CA ALA A 86 1.13 7.81 7.98
C ALA A 86 0.28 8.95 7.39
N ASN A 87 0.70 10.20 7.58
CA ASN A 87 0.01 11.37 7.03
C ASN A 87 0.09 11.42 5.50
N LYS A 88 1.21 11.05 4.90
CA LYS A 88 1.33 10.92 3.42
C LYS A 88 0.34 9.89 2.84
N ILE A 89 0.08 8.81 3.58
CA ILE A 89 -0.93 7.80 3.22
C ILE A 89 -2.34 8.38 3.28
N ILE A 90 -2.66 9.20 4.28
CA ILE A 90 -3.94 9.93 4.35
C ILE A 90 -4.10 10.85 3.14
N ASP A 91 -3.08 11.64 2.83
CA ASP A 91 -3.10 12.58 1.70
C ASP A 91 -3.36 11.85 0.38
N THR A 92 -2.73 10.69 0.20
CA THR A 92 -2.95 9.85 -0.98
C THR A 92 -4.38 9.34 -1.05
N ALA A 93 -4.94 8.86 0.06
CA ALA A 93 -6.31 8.41 0.10
C ALA A 93 -7.30 9.55 -0.20
N ALA A 94 -7.05 10.76 0.31
CA ALA A 94 -7.85 11.95 0.01
C ALA A 94 -7.80 12.31 -1.49
N GLN A 95 -6.61 12.28 -2.09
CA GLN A 95 -6.43 12.52 -3.53
C GLN A 95 -7.15 11.47 -4.38
N VAL A 96 -7.10 10.20 -3.96
CA VAL A 96 -7.80 9.09 -4.63
C VAL A 96 -9.31 9.26 -4.56
N VAL A 97 -9.87 9.58 -3.39
CA VAL A 97 -11.32 9.80 -3.21
C VAL A 97 -11.82 11.02 -3.98
N ALA A 98 -10.97 12.01 -4.23
CA ALA A 98 -11.32 13.16 -5.05
C ALA A 98 -11.67 12.76 -6.49
N VAL A 99 -11.03 11.71 -7.03
CA VAL A 99 -11.18 11.24 -8.42
C VAL A 99 -11.98 9.95 -8.57
N ASP A 100 -12.06 9.11 -7.53
CA ASP A 100 -12.79 7.85 -7.53
C ASP A 100 -13.62 7.69 -6.24
N ARG A 101 -14.94 7.84 -6.40
CA ARG A 101 -15.94 7.68 -5.32
C ARG A 101 -16.72 6.37 -5.44
N SER A 102 -16.16 5.36 -6.11
CA SER A 102 -16.77 4.03 -6.13
C SER A 102 -16.86 3.45 -4.71
N ALA A 103 -17.88 2.61 -4.48
CA ALA A 103 -18.12 2.01 -3.16
C ALA A 103 -16.89 1.26 -2.63
N SER A 104 -16.18 0.52 -3.49
CA SER A 104 -14.97 -0.21 -3.12
C SER A 104 -13.85 0.72 -2.66
N THR A 105 -13.62 1.83 -3.35
CA THR A 105 -12.59 2.81 -2.99
C THR A 105 -12.93 3.50 -1.66
N LEU A 106 -14.20 3.85 -1.45
CA LEU A 106 -14.65 4.46 -0.19
C LEU A 106 -14.52 3.51 1.00
N VAL A 107 -14.89 2.23 0.85
CA VAL A 107 -14.76 1.23 1.92
C VAL A 107 -13.30 1.00 2.30
N CYS A 108 -12.41 0.83 1.32
CA CYS A 108 -10.98 0.67 1.59
C CYS A 108 -10.37 1.91 2.25
N THR A 109 -10.79 3.11 1.81
CA THR A 109 -10.35 4.36 2.43
C THR A 109 -10.83 4.48 3.87
N ALA A 110 -12.09 4.14 4.16
CA ALA A 110 -12.61 4.13 5.53
C ALA A 110 -11.84 3.13 6.41
N GLY A 111 -11.52 1.94 5.90
CA GLY A 111 -10.68 0.97 6.62
C GLY A 111 -9.26 1.47 6.90
N LEU A 112 -8.68 2.21 5.95
CA LEU A 112 -7.39 2.88 6.15
C LEU A 112 -7.46 3.94 7.25
N VAL A 113 -8.46 4.83 7.21
CA VAL A 113 -8.67 5.87 8.23
C VAL A 113 -8.93 5.28 9.61
N ASP A 114 -9.71 4.19 9.69
CA ASP A 114 -9.91 3.44 10.94
C ASP A 114 -8.59 2.90 11.49
N ALA A 115 -7.76 2.26 10.65
CA ALA A 115 -6.45 1.77 11.06
C ALA A 115 -5.51 2.88 11.56
N LEU A 116 -5.52 4.04 10.90
CA LEU A 116 -4.79 5.23 11.33
C LEU A 116 -5.26 5.75 12.69
N SER A 117 -6.58 5.87 12.86
CA SER A 117 -7.18 6.36 14.10
C SER A 117 -6.85 5.50 15.31
N LYS A 118 -6.73 4.17 15.09
CA LYS A 118 -6.35 3.21 16.13
C LYS A 118 -4.90 3.37 16.57
N GLN A 119 -4.01 3.81 15.68
CA GLN A 119 -2.60 3.98 15.99
C GLN A 119 -2.28 5.36 16.57
N TRP A 120 -2.85 6.43 15.99
CA TRP A 120 -2.45 7.81 16.28
C TRP A 120 -3.54 8.67 16.93
N GLY A 121 -4.75 8.12 17.13
CA GLY A 121 -5.92 8.86 17.56
C GLY A 121 -6.64 9.55 16.39
N ALA A 122 -7.77 10.20 16.68
CA ALA A 122 -8.39 11.10 15.72
C ALA A 122 -7.51 12.36 15.61
N GLU A 123 -7.17 12.75 14.38
CA GLU A 123 -6.62 14.09 14.13
C GLU A 123 -7.69 15.18 14.32
#